data_AF-A0A2G9TNW2-F1
#
_entry.id   AF-A0A2G9TNW2-F1
#
_cell.length_a   1.000
_cell.length_b   1.000
_cell.length_c   1.000
_cell.angle_alpha   90.00
_cell.angle_beta   90.00
_cell.angle_gamma   90.00
#
_symmetry.space_group_name_H-M   'P 1'
#
loop_
_entity.id
_entity.type
_entity.pdbx_description
1 polymer ?
#
loop_
_entity_poly.entity_id
_entity_poly.type
_entity_poly.pdbx_seq_one_letter_code
_entity_poly.pdbx_strand_id
1 'polypeptide(L)'
;MNLNITDSDLGCLITYLSGNNQTSSGFENDLSLTLEALHRQVDLAATLRVDWNHCREDEHFVLGGAGEQVLRILRLLRAAEQVTEKISKLATRYVLLDRLFEDQVVIGRLNSIHRHAWLDRRHAFEVDSRKVLEFAHEGIRSINKFSDELEKELRRAENQYDNVRAMETQHTFQRHKLLQVLRNDMAAEIKESTKELVGLQEKMKKQDAEMVRLRQTIQSMKAHSETMDPSELVVIVDASEKTKRTVRSESGPVNDEEYFERMINEVQGEGEEQAMEIQPVEQVPKQVEQPDEKQRIREEEPTVEQRRRRRPESLEDQRQVRRPKPAEDHQQGHRLVGHQQVRRPVRPQYRRQVRRPVRLEDQHRVRRAASFEERINELRYRARDLEQVLRNFPFRNIGHKKGYDGTWSCVEDLIPEDEGHHKALCPVPDLRVEVRDRLNRTQDDIRDAERRRQRR
;
A
#
# COMPACT_ATOMS: atom_id res chain seq x y z
N MET A 1 8.80 7.81 -40.48
CA MET A 1 10.08 8.29 -39.93
C MET A 1 9.80 8.77 -38.51
N ASN A 2 10.22 8.01 -37.50
CA ASN A 2 10.12 8.45 -36.10
C ASN A 2 11.33 9.33 -35.81
N LEU A 3 11.19 10.64 -36.04
CA LEU A 3 12.19 11.60 -35.62
C LEU A 3 12.15 11.67 -34.09
N ASN A 4 13.19 11.16 -33.43
CA ASN A 4 13.53 11.54 -32.07
C ASN A 4 14.00 13.01 -32.11
N ILE A 5 13.05 13.95 -32.20
CA ILE A 5 13.29 15.37 -32.49
C ILE A 5 14.15 16.05 -31.43
N THR A 6 14.19 15.54 -30.20
CA THR A 6 14.71 16.28 -29.05
C THR A 6 16.16 16.01 -28.66
N ASP A 7 16.77 14.92 -29.15
CA ASP A 7 18.07 14.47 -28.62
C ASP A 7 19.28 14.87 -29.48
N SER A 8 19.07 15.66 -30.54
CA SER A 8 20.17 16.12 -31.38
C SER A 8 19.86 17.44 -32.09
N ASP A 9 19.33 18.44 -31.38
CA ASP A 9 19.21 19.79 -31.94
C ASP A 9 20.60 20.31 -32.38
N LEU A 10 21.65 20.00 -31.61
CA LEU A 10 23.03 20.30 -31.97
C LEU A 10 23.53 19.48 -33.16
N GLY A 11 23.21 18.18 -33.25
CA GLY A 11 23.64 17.38 -34.39
C GLY A 11 22.97 17.81 -35.69
N CYS A 12 21.72 18.27 -35.62
CA CYS A 12 21.07 18.96 -36.74
C CYS A 12 21.89 20.20 -37.12
N LEU A 13 22.13 21.15 -36.21
CA LEU A 13 22.92 22.34 -36.56
C LEU A 13 24.34 22.03 -37.08
N ILE A 14 24.99 20.98 -36.56
CA ILE A 14 26.30 20.52 -37.04
C ILE A 14 26.21 19.98 -38.48
N THR A 15 25.14 19.26 -38.85
CA THR A 15 24.97 18.81 -40.24
C THR A 15 24.72 19.99 -41.18
N TYR A 16 23.99 21.02 -40.72
CA TYR A 16 23.80 22.28 -41.44
C TYR A 16 25.12 23.04 -41.64
N LEU A 17 25.96 23.13 -40.60
CA LEU A 17 27.25 23.81 -40.66
C LEU A 17 28.30 23.06 -41.50
N SER A 18 28.24 21.73 -41.54
CA SER A 18 29.21 20.89 -42.27
C SER A 18 29.06 20.98 -43.79
N GLY A 19 28.06 21.70 -44.31
CA GLY A 19 28.01 22.14 -45.72
C GLY A 19 27.75 21.05 -46.77
N ASN A 20 27.47 19.81 -46.36
CA ASN A 20 27.23 18.73 -47.32
C ASN A 20 25.76 18.71 -47.77
N ASN A 21 25.54 19.02 -49.05
CA ASN A 21 24.30 18.78 -49.82
C ASN A 21 23.00 19.41 -49.30
N GLN A 22 23.06 20.54 -48.59
CA GLN A 22 21.83 21.22 -48.22
C GLN A 22 21.24 22.01 -49.38
N THR A 23 19.95 21.74 -49.63
CA THR A 23 19.17 22.39 -50.66
C THR A 23 18.22 23.41 -50.03
N SER A 24 17.81 24.44 -50.78
CA SER A 24 16.82 25.40 -50.29
C SER A 24 15.54 24.69 -49.83
N SER A 25 15.08 23.69 -50.57
CA SER A 25 13.91 22.88 -50.18
C SER A 25 14.10 22.14 -48.84
N GLY A 26 15.33 21.80 -48.48
CA GLY A 26 15.65 21.19 -47.18
C GLY A 26 15.43 22.18 -46.02
N PHE A 27 15.92 23.42 -46.17
CA PHE A 27 15.64 24.48 -45.20
C PHE A 27 14.15 24.79 -45.09
N GLU A 28 13.46 24.94 -46.23
CA GLU A 28 12.04 25.24 -46.27
C GLU A 28 11.20 24.17 -45.55
N ASN A 29 11.51 22.89 -45.79
CA ASN A 29 10.85 21.76 -45.13
C ASN A 29 11.11 21.76 -43.62
N ASP A 30 12.36 21.94 -43.20
CA ASP A 30 12.73 21.88 -41.79
C ASP A 30 12.19 23.08 -40.99
N LEU A 31 12.13 24.26 -41.59
CA LEU A 31 11.44 25.43 -41.02
C LEU A 31 9.95 25.15 -40.84
N SER A 32 9.29 24.61 -41.88
CA SER A 32 7.86 24.28 -41.84
C SER A 32 7.56 23.24 -40.75
N LEU A 33 8.35 22.17 -40.68
CA LEU A 33 8.21 21.12 -39.66
C LEU A 33 8.45 21.64 -38.24
N THR A 34 9.46 22.51 -38.06
CA THR A 34 9.77 23.10 -36.75
C THR A 34 8.64 24.03 -36.30
N LEU A 35 8.10 24.83 -37.22
CA LEU A 35 6.98 25.74 -36.95
C LEU A 35 5.69 24.98 -36.62
N GLU A 36 5.36 23.94 -37.39
CA GLU A 36 4.23 23.06 -37.07
C GLU A 36 4.39 22.40 -35.69
N ALA A 37 5.58 21.90 -35.38
CA ALA A 37 5.86 21.29 -34.08
C ALA A 37 5.70 22.32 -32.94
N LEU A 38 6.16 23.55 -33.15
CA LEU A 38 6.02 24.65 -32.19
C LEU A 38 4.55 24.96 -31.90
N HIS A 39 3.73 25.13 -32.94
CA HIS A 39 2.28 25.35 -32.78
C HIS A 39 1.61 24.20 -32.02
N ARG A 40 1.93 22.95 -32.36
CA ARG A 40 1.39 21.79 -31.62
C ARG A 40 1.79 21.77 -30.14
N GLN A 41 3.00 22.23 -29.79
CA GLN A 41 3.39 22.33 -28.38
C GLN A 41 2.64 23.46 -27.65
N VAL A 42 2.38 24.58 -28.31
CA VAL A 42 1.56 25.65 -27.74
C VAL A 42 0.09 25.20 -27.56
N ASP A 43 -0.46 24.45 -28.52
CA ASP A 43 -1.81 23.86 -28.39
C ASP A 43 -1.87 22.82 -27.26
N LEU A 44 -0.80 22.03 -27.08
CA LEU A 44 -0.66 21.11 -25.95
C LEU A 44 -0.63 21.87 -24.61
N ALA A 45 0.06 23.01 -24.54
CA ALA A 45 0.04 23.87 -23.36
C ALA A 45 -1.38 24.36 -23.02
N ALA A 46 -2.15 24.78 -24.03
CA ALA A 46 -3.55 25.14 -23.85
C ALA A 46 -4.41 23.96 -23.38
N THR A 47 -4.16 22.77 -23.92
CA THR A 47 -4.85 21.53 -23.52
C THR A 47 -4.57 21.17 -22.06
N LEU A 48 -3.31 21.26 -21.60
CA LEU A 48 -2.96 21.02 -20.19
C LEU A 48 -3.74 21.93 -19.22
N ARG A 49 -3.99 23.18 -19.62
CA ARG A 49 -4.81 24.11 -18.83
C ARG A 49 -6.27 23.70 -18.77
N VAL A 50 -6.84 23.25 -19.88
CA VAL A 50 -8.21 22.71 -19.93
C VAL A 50 -8.33 21.45 -19.08
N ASP A 51 -7.36 20.53 -19.20
CA ASP A 51 -7.29 19.31 -18.41
C ASP A 51 -7.22 19.61 -16.91
N TRP A 52 -6.43 20.61 -16.51
CA TRP A 52 -6.38 21.06 -15.11
C TRP A 52 -7.72 21.60 -14.63
N ASN A 53 -8.38 22.46 -15.42
CA ASN A 53 -9.69 23.00 -15.03
C ASN A 53 -10.71 21.86 -14.83
N HIS A 54 -10.69 20.86 -15.71
CA HIS A 54 -11.54 19.69 -15.57
C HIS A 54 -11.16 18.85 -14.33
N CYS A 55 -9.88 18.57 -14.12
CA CYS A 55 -9.41 17.84 -12.94
C CYS A 55 -9.73 18.57 -11.64
N ARG A 56 -9.68 19.90 -11.61
CA ARG A 56 -9.98 20.70 -10.42
C ARG A 56 -11.47 20.62 -10.04
N GLU A 57 -12.34 20.50 -11.04
CA GLU A 57 -13.79 20.38 -10.86
C GLU A 57 -14.26 18.92 -10.68
N ASP A 58 -13.41 17.94 -11.00
CA ASP A 58 -13.71 16.53 -10.85
C ASP A 58 -13.90 16.15 -9.36
N GLU A 59 -15.06 15.56 -9.04
CA GLU A 59 -15.38 15.07 -7.70
C GLU A 59 -14.31 14.11 -7.19
N HIS A 60 -13.70 13.29 -8.05
CA HIS A 60 -12.64 12.37 -7.65
C HIS A 60 -11.36 13.07 -7.19
N PHE A 61 -11.09 14.27 -7.70
CA PHE A 61 -9.96 15.07 -7.25
C PHE A 61 -10.27 15.72 -5.90
N VAL A 62 -11.44 16.35 -5.79
CA VAL A 62 -11.89 17.06 -4.57
C VAL A 62 -12.04 16.09 -3.39
N LEU A 63 -12.66 14.92 -3.63
CA LEU A 63 -12.84 13.87 -2.62
C LEU A 63 -11.59 12.99 -2.45
N GLY A 64 -10.60 13.12 -3.33
CA GLY A 64 -9.34 12.41 -3.23
C GLY A 64 -8.57 12.85 -2.00
N GLY A 65 -7.90 11.92 -1.31
CA GLY A 65 -7.01 12.26 -0.19
C GLY A 65 -5.90 13.21 -0.65
N ALA A 66 -5.42 14.07 0.25
CA ALA A 66 -4.42 15.10 -0.05
C ALA A 66 -3.17 14.54 -0.77
N GLY A 67 -2.71 13.34 -0.42
CA GLY A 67 -1.59 12.69 -1.12
C GLY A 67 -1.88 12.34 -2.58
N GLU A 68 -3.11 11.98 -2.96
CA GLU A 68 -3.48 11.75 -4.36
C GLU A 68 -3.55 13.06 -5.14
N GLN A 69 -4.04 14.14 -4.51
CA GLN A 69 -4.06 15.48 -5.10
C GLN A 69 -2.64 15.96 -5.42
N VAL A 70 -1.71 15.85 -4.46
CA VAL A 70 -0.28 16.17 -4.63
C VAL A 70 0.32 15.44 -5.84
N LEU A 71 0.10 14.13 -5.95
CA LEU A 71 0.63 13.33 -7.06
C LEU A 71 0.09 13.75 -8.43
N ARG A 72 -1.21 14.09 -8.51
CA ARG A 72 -1.83 14.56 -9.76
C ARG A 72 -1.29 15.93 -10.17
N ILE A 73 -1.16 16.86 -9.23
CA ILE A 73 -0.60 18.20 -9.48
C ILE A 73 0.86 18.10 -9.94
N LEU A 74 1.69 17.29 -9.26
CA LEU A 74 3.10 17.07 -9.64
C LEU A 74 3.24 16.52 -11.07
N ARG A 75 2.33 15.65 -11.51
CA ARG A 75 2.33 15.14 -12.89
C ARG A 75 2.04 16.25 -13.91
N LEU A 76 1.08 17.12 -13.63
CA LEU A 76 0.74 18.25 -14.50
C LEU A 76 1.85 19.29 -14.54
N LEU A 77 2.46 19.62 -13.40
CA LEU A 77 3.63 20.50 -13.33
C LEU A 77 4.77 19.98 -14.20
N ARG A 78 5.11 18.70 -14.07
CA ARG A 78 6.15 18.07 -14.89
C ARG A 78 5.83 18.12 -16.38
N ALA A 79 4.57 17.93 -16.75
CA ALA A 79 4.14 18.06 -18.15
C ALA A 79 4.27 19.50 -18.65
N ALA A 80 3.87 20.48 -17.84
CA ALA A 80 4.01 21.89 -18.15
C ALA A 80 5.48 22.29 -18.35
N GLU A 81 6.37 21.88 -17.45
CA GLU A 81 7.83 22.11 -17.56
C GLU A 81 8.40 21.55 -18.87
N GLN A 82 8.04 20.31 -19.22
CA GLN A 82 8.50 19.68 -20.47
C GLN A 82 7.99 20.42 -21.71
N VAL A 83 6.75 20.92 -21.68
CA VAL A 83 6.19 21.69 -22.78
C VAL A 83 6.88 23.04 -22.91
N THR A 84 7.13 23.74 -21.80
CA THR A 84 7.90 25.01 -21.79
C THR A 84 9.28 24.82 -22.41
N GLU A 85 10.00 23.77 -22.00
CA GLU A 85 11.33 23.46 -22.56
C GLU A 85 11.27 23.19 -24.06
N LYS A 86 10.28 22.41 -24.51
CA LYS A 86 10.09 22.10 -25.94
C LYS A 86 9.73 23.32 -26.77
N ILE A 87 8.85 24.19 -26.29
CA ILE A 87 8.50 25.46 -26.96
C ILE A 87 9.76 26.30 -27.13
N SER A 88 10.55 26.47 -26.06
CA SER A 88 11.80 27.25 -26.08
C SER A 88 12.82 26.67 -27.08
N LYS A 89 13.03 25.36 -27.06
CA LYS A 89 13.94 24.66 -27.99
C LYS A 89 13.51 24.82 -29.45
N LEU A 90 12.23 24.57 -29.75
CA LEU A 90 11.70 24.67 -31.10
C LEU A 90 11.75 26.11 -31.63
N ALA A 91 11.43 27.09 -30.79
CA ALA A 91 11.52 28.51 -31.16
C ALA A 91 12.97 28.92 -31.47
N THR A 92 13.91 28.51 -30.61
CA THR A 92 15.35 28.76 -30.82
C THR A 92 15.84 28.10 -32.09
N ARG A 93 15.47 26.83 -32.32
CA ARG A 93 15.81 26.08 -33.53
C ARG A 93 15.28 26.75 -34.79
N TYR A 94 14.04 27.21 -34.79
CA TYR A 94 13.43 27.89 -35.92
C TYR A 94 14.23 29.14 -36.31
N VAL A 95 14.54 30.00 -35.34
CA VAL A 95 15.30 31.24 -35.57
C VAL A 95 16.71 30.95 -36.07
N LEU A 96 17.38 29.95 -35.50
CA LEU A 96 18.71 29.55 -35.95
C LEU A 96 18.68 28.99 -37.38
N LEU A 97 17.68 28.18 -37.72
CA LEU A 97 17.50 27.65 -39.08
C LEU A 97 17.21 28.76 -40.10
N ASP A 98 16.35 29.72 -39.77
CA ASP A 98 16.05 30.85 -40.67
C ASP A 98 17.30 31.72 -40.86
N ARG A 99 18.04 31.99 -39.77
CA ARG A 99 19.28 32.76 -39.85
C ARG A 99 20.37 32.04 -40.66
N LEU A 100 20.52 30.72 -40.48
CA LEU A 100 21.42 29.92 -41.30
C LEU A 100 21.00 29.92 -42.77
N PHE A 101 19.70 29.85 -43.07
CA PHE A 101 19.20 29.94 -44.44
C PHE A 101 19.55 31.30 -45.07
N GLU A 102 19.36 32.39 -44.32
CA GLU A 102 19.76 33.74 -44.72
C GLU A 102 21.27 33.83 -44.97
N ASP A 103 22.11 33.33 -44.06
CA ASP A 103 23.57 33.37 -44.20
C ASP A 103 24.05 32.56 -45.42
N GLN A 104 23.47 31.39 -45.70
CA GLN A 104 23.81 30.61 -46.91
C GLN A 104 23.43 31.35 -48.20
N VAL A 105 22.36 32.15 -48.18
CA VAL A 105 21.97 33.02 -49.29
C VAL A 105 22.94 34.18 -49.45
N VAL A 106 23.34 34.84 -48.35
CA VAL A 106 24.29 35.97 -48.37
C VAL A 106 25.67 35.54 -48.89
N ILE A 107 26.13 34.34 -48.51
CA ILE A 107 27.39 33.75 -49.00
C ILE A 107 27.29 33.37 -50.49
N GLY A 108 26.07 33.34 -51.07
CA GLY A 108 25.83 32.96 -52.46
C GLY A 108 25.84 31.45 -52.71
N ARG A 109 25.81 30.63 -51.65
CA ARG A 109 25.71 29.16 -51.77
C ARG A 109 24.31 28.71 -52.15
N LEU A 110 23.29 29.42 -51.68
CA LEU A 110 21.89 29.22 -52.06
C LEU A 110 21.37 30.46 -52.79
N ASN A 111 20.41 30.24 -53.70
CA ASN A 111 19.80 31.33 -54.46
C ASN A 111 18.78 32.09 -53.58
N SER A 112 18.92 33.42 -53.51
CA SER A 112 18.04 34.32 -52.75
C SER A 112 16.58 34.23 -53.18
N ILE A 113 16.31 33.90 -54.44
CA ILE A 113 14.96 33.75 -55.00
C ILE A 113 14.16 32.70 -54.22
N HIS A 114 14.79 31.58 -53.82
CA HIS A 114 14.10 30.54 -53.08
C HIS A 114 13.66 30.99 -51.69
N ARG A 115 14.52 31.72 -50.96
CA ARG A 115 14.18 32.23 -49.63
C ARG A 115 13.03 33.24 -49.70
N HIS A 116 13.08 34.18 -50.66
CA HIS A 116 12.02 35.17 -50.83
C HIS A 116 10.71 34.50 -51.27
N ALA A 117 10.78 33.57 -52.23
CA ALA A 117 9.61 32.80 -52.65
C ALA A 117 9.00 31.97 -51.52
N TRP A 118 9.82 31.46 -50.60
CA TRP A 118 9.34 30.80 -49.39
C TRP A 118 8.67 31.79 -48.44
N LEU A 119 9.30 32.93 -48.11
CA LEU A 119 8.70 33.94 -47.24
C LEU A 119 7.38 34.51 -47.79
N ASP A 120 7.28 34.69 -49.11
CA ASP A 120 6.10 35.22 -49.79
C ASP A 120 4.99 34.16 -50.01
N ARG A 121 5.30 32.88 -49.79
CA ARG A 121 4.32 31.80 -49.93
C ARG A 121 3.24 31.95 -48.84
N ARG A 122 2.00 31.56 -49.17
CA ARG A 122 0.94 31.44 -48.17
C ARG A 122 1.21 30.24 -47.29
N HIS A 123 1.58 30.51 -46.04
CA HIS A 123 1.76 29.51 -45.00
C HIS A 123 0.50 29.39 -44.13
N ALA A 124 0.35 28.25 -43.46
CA ALA A 124 -0.70 28.06 -42.47
C ALA A 124 -0.45 28.92 -41.20
N PHE A 125 0.81 29.26 -40.95
CA PHE A 125 1.27 30.00 -39.78
C PHE A 125 2.15 31.17 -40.23
N GLU A 126 2.33 32.14 -39.34
CA GLU A 126 3.24 33.25 -39.58
C GLU A 126 4.69 32.77 -39.59
N VAL A 127 5.44 33.11 -40.64
CA VAL A 127 6.82 32.64 -40.84
C VAL A 127 7.89 33.67 -40.43
N ASP A 128 7.50 34.93 -40.20
CA ASP A 128 8.45 35.94 -39.75
C ASP A 128 9.04 35.56 -38.39
N SER A 129 10.37 35.39 -38.34
CA SER A 129 11.12 34.94 -37.16
C SER A 129 10.82 35.76 -35.91
N ARG A 130 10.60 37.07 -36.07
CA ARG A 130 10.22 37.94 -34.94
C ARG A 130 8.85 37.58 -34.38
N LYS A 131 7.84 37.47 -35.24
CA LYS A 131 6.48 37.09 -34.82
C LYS A 131 6.41 35.66 -34.28
N VAL A 132 7.20 34.74 -34.82
CA VAL A 132 7.33 33.37 -34.29
C VAL A 132 7.90 33.38 -32.86
N LEU A 133 8.92 34.21 -32.60
CA LEU A 133 9.45 34.40 -31.24
C LEU A 133 8.44 35.04 -30.30
N GLU A 134 7.70 36.07 -30.75
CA GLU A 134 6.64 36.69 -29.97
C GLU A 134 5.52 35.68 -29.62
N PHE A 135 5.13 34.83 -30.59
CA PHE A 135 4.19 33.73 -30.38
C PHE A 135 4.70 32.70 -29.36
N ALA A 136 5.94 32.23 -29.51
CA ALA A 136 6.55 31.29 -28.57
C ALA A 136 6.67 31.89 -27.16
N HIS A 137 7.04 33.17 -27.07
CA HIS A 137 7.16 33.89 -25.81
C HIS A 137 5.81 34.02 -25.10
N GLU A 138 4.73 34.35 -25.82
CA GLU A 138 3.39 34.39 -25.24
C GLU A 138 2.91 32.99 -24.79
N GLY A 139 3.22 31.95 -25.58
CA GLY A 139 2.99 30.55 -25.19
C GLY A 139 3.69 30.18 -23.89
N ILE A 140 4.99 30.49 -23.77
CA ILE A 140 5.80 30.29 -22.55
C ILE A 140 5.25 31.09 -21.38
N ARG A 141 4.89 32.36 -21.59
CA ARG A 141 4.29 33.22 -20.55
C ARG A 141 2.97 32.64 -20.03
N SER A 142 2.13 32.13 -20.94
CA SER A 142 0.85 31.50 -20.59
C SER A 142 1.04 30.23 -19.75
N ILE A 143 1.93 29.32 -20.18
CA ILE A 143 2.20 28.08 -19.43
C ILE A 143 2.89 28.34 -18.09
N ASN A 144 3.77 29.36 -18.00
CA ASN A 144 4.39 29.72 -16.72
C ASN A 144 3.38 30.25 -15.71
N LYS A 145 2.44 31.10 -16.14
CA LYS A 145 1.32 31.53 -15.27
C LYS A 145 0.50 30.33 -14.78
N PHE A 146 0.28 29.36 -15.66
CA PHE A 146 -0.39 28.11 -15.31
C PHE A 146 0.44 27.26 -14.32
N SER A 147 1.75 27.14 -14.49
CA SER A 147 2.64 26.50 -13.52
C SER A 147 2.58 27.19 -12.15
N ASP A 148 2.58 28.53 -12.11
CA ASP A 148 2.46 29.29 -10.85
C ASP A 148 1.12 29.00 -10.14
N GLU A 149 0.02 28.82 -10.90
CA GLU A 149 -1.28 28.40 -10.38
C GLU A 149 -1.19 26.97 -9.80
N LEU A 150 -0.62 26.02 -10.54
CA LEU A 150 -0.44 24.64 -10.08
C LEU A 150 0.45 24.56 -8.83
N GLU A 151 1.53 25.33 -8.74
CA GLU A 151 2.39 25.36 -7.56
C GLU A 151 1.67 25.88 -6.32
N LYS A 152 0.79 26.89 -6.47
CA LYS A 152 -0.02 27.38 -5.35
C LYS A 152 -0.94 26.29 -4.83
N GLU A 153 -1.55 25.52 -5.72
CA GLU A 153 -2.42 24.40 -5.35
C GLU A 153 -1.63 23.21 -4.79
N LEU A 154 -0.43 22.96 -5.30
CA LEU A 154 0.50 21.98 -4.74
C LEU A 154 0.79 22.30 -3.27
N ARG A 155 1.19 23.55 -2.98
CA ARG A 155 1.47 24.00 -1.61
C ARG A 155 0.26 23.83 -0.70
N ARG A 156 -0.95 24.08 -1.20
CA ARG A 156 -2.19 23.85 -0.42
C ARG A 156 -2.41 22.37 -0.12
N ALA A 157 -2.26 21.50 -1.12
CA ALA A 157 -2.43 20.07 -0.97
C ALA A 157 -1.37 19.44 -0.05
N GLU A 158 -0.11 19.90 -0.15
CA GLU A 158 0.99 19.49 0.74
C GLU A 158 0.71 19.89 2.19
N ASN A 159 0.30 21.14 2.44
CA ASN A 159 -0.09 21.58 3.77
C ASN A 159 -1.24 20.75 4.36
N GLN A 160 -2.24 20.39 3.55
CA GLN A 160 -3.32 19.50 3.97
C GLN A 160 -2.82 18.09 4.28
N TYR A 161 -1.94 17.54 3.46
CA TYR A 161 -1.33 16.23 3.68
C TYR A 161 -0.54 16.19 4.98
N ASP A 162 0.30 17.20 5.23
CA ASP A 162 1.09 17.29 6.46
C ASP A 162 0.21 17.43 7.71
N ASN A 163 -0.88 18.20 7.63
CA ASN A 163 -1.85 18.32 8.71
C ASN A 163 -2.53 16.97 9.03
N VAL A 164 -2.98 16.24 8.00
CA VAL A 164 -3.59 14.90 8.18
C VAL A 164 -2.57 13.94 8.77
N ARG A 165 -1.33 13.98 8.27
CA ARG A 165 -0.23 13.14 8.78
C ARG A 165 0.06 13.46 10.25
N ALA A 166 0.09 14.73 10.64
CA ALA A 166 0.30 15.15 12.03
C ALA A 166 -0.84 14.70 12.95
N MET A 167 -2.09 14.74 12.50
CA MET A 167 -3.22 14.19 13.24
C MET A 167 -3.11 12.66 13.40
N GLU A 168 -2.72 11.95 12.34
CA GLU A 168 -2.54 10.50 12.38
C GLU A 168 -1.39 10.09 13.33
N THR A 169 -0.27 10.81 13.35
CA THR A 169 0.80 10.55 14.32
C THR A 169 0.34 10.82 15.75
N GLN A 170 -0.48 11.85 15.97
CA GLN A 170 -1.05 12.13 17.29
C GLN A 170 -2.02 11.02 17.73
N HIS A 171 -2.91 10.56 16.85
CA HIS A 171 -3.85 9.48 17.14
C HIS A 171 -3.13 8.15 17.38
N THR A 172 -2.11 7.83 16.58
CA THR A 172 -1.31 6.61 16.80
C THR A 172 -0.56 6.67 18.12
N PHE A 173 0.01 7.82 18.48
CA PHE A 173 0.63 8.03 19.79
C PHE A 173 -0.36 7.83 20.95
N GLN A 174 -1.55 8.44 20.87
CA GLN A 174 -2.60 8.27 21.88
C GLN A 174 -3.05 6.81 21.99
N ARG A 175 -3.21 6.12 20.86
CA ARG A 175 -3.57 4.69 20.83
C ARG A 175 -2.50 3.82 21.48
N HIS A 176 -1.22 4.07 21.20
CA HIS A 176 -0.11 3.34 21.85
C HIS A 176 -0.10 3.58 23.36
N LYS A 177 -0.31 4.83 23.80
CA LYS A 177 -0.42 5.18 25.22
C LYS A 177 -1.57 4.42 25.90
N LEU A 178 -2.75 4.37 25.28
CA LEU A 178 -3.90 3.62 25.79
C LEU A 178 -3.60 2.12 25.89
N LEU A 179 -3.01 1.53 24.84
CA LEU A 179 -2.62 0.12 24.86
C LEU A 179 -1.58 -0.19 25.94
N GLN A 180 -0.65 0.74 26.20
CA GLN A 180 0.33 0.60 27.27
C GLN A 180 -0.34 0.61 28.66
N VAL A 181 -1.31 1.51 28.88
CA VAL A 181 -2.10 1.55 30.12
C VAL A 181 -2.85 0.22 30.31
N LEU A 182 -3.60 -0.23 29.30
CA LEU A 182 -4.34 -1.50 29.36
C LEU A 182 -3.43 -2.70 29.63
N ARG A 183 -2.23 -2.73 29.03
CA ARG A 183 -1.24 -3.78 29.28
C ARG A 183 -0.74 -3.77 30.72
N ASN A 184 -0.53 -2.59 31.30
CA ASN A 184 -0.10 -2.46 32.69
C ASN A 184 -1.19 -2.90 33.67
N ASP A 185 -2.44 -2.54 33.40
CA ASP A 185 -3.61 -2.92 34.22
C ASP A 185 -3.82 -4.44 34.20
N MET A 186 -3.80 -5.05 33.01
CA MET A 186 -3.85 -6.51 32.88
C MET A 186 -2.69 -7.21 33.59
N ALA A 187 -1.48 -6.66 33.51
CA ALA A 187 -0.32 -7.23 34.20
C ALA A 187 -0.46 -7.13 35.73
N ALA A 188 -1.06 -6.04 36.24
CA ALA A 188 -1.35 -5.88 37.65
C ALA A 188 -2.44 -6.87 38.12
N GLU A 189 -3.50 -7.05 37.34
CA GLU A 189 -4.58 -8.01 37.62
C GLU A 189 -4.08 -9.47 37.62
N ILE A 190 -3.25 -9.85 36.63
CA ILE A 190 -2.59 -11.16 36.59
C ILE A 190 -1.71 -11.35 37.83
N LYS A 191 -0.95 -10.32 38.23
CA LYS A 191 -0.10 -10.39 39.42
C LYS A 191 -0.92 -10.57 40.70
N GLU A 192 -2.09 -9.94 40.81
CA GLU A 192 -2.96 -10.11 41.96
C GLU A 192 -3.62 -11.49 41.97
N SER A 193 -4.18 -11.91 40.83
CA SER A 193 -4.80 -13.23 40.66
C SER A 193 -3.81 -14.37 40.94
N THR A 194 -2.54 -14.23 40.55
CA THR A 194 -1.52 -15.23 40.85
C THR A 194 -1.17 -15.30 42.33
N LYS A 195 -1.18 -14.19 43.07
CA LYS A 195 -1.03 -14.21 44.54
C LYS A 195 -2.22 -14.92 45.20
N GLU A 196 -3.43 -14.63 44.77
CA GLU A 196 -4.64 -15.29 45.30
C GLU A 196 -4.60 -16.81 45.05
N LEU A 197 -4.22 -17.23 43.83
CA LEU A 197 -4.05 -18.64 43.49
C LEU A 197 -3.00 -19.33 44.35
N VAL A 198 -1.85 -18.68 44.60
CA VAL A 198 -0.83 -19.22 45.51
C VAL A 198 -1.39 -19.36 46.94
N GLY A 199 -2.10 -18.35 47.43
CA GLY A 199 -2.73 -18.39 48.76
C GLY A 199 -3.79 -19.49 48.88
N LEU A 200 -4.60 -19.71 47.84
CA LEU A 200 -5.57 -20.82 47.79
C LEU A 200 -4.88 -22.18 47.74
N GLN A 201 -3.80 -22.31 46.98
CA GLN A 201 -3.02 -23.54 46.90
C GLN A 201 -2.38 -23.89 48.25
N GLU A 202 -1.91 -22.90 49.01
CA GLU A 202 -1.42 -23.11 50.39
C GLU A 202 -2.54 -23.58 51.34
N LYS A 203 -3.74 -22.99 51.25
CA LYS A 203 -4.90 -23.43 52.03
C LYS A 203 -5.28 -24.88 51.70
N MET A 204 -5.31 -25.25 50.42
CA MET A 204 -5.54 -26.63 49.99
C MET A 204 -4.50 -27.59 50.58
N LYS A 205 -3.21 -27.24 50.52
CA LYS A 205 -2.14 -28.07 51.12
C LYS A 205 -2.32 -28.27 52.64
N LYS A 206 -2.79 -27.24 53.36
CA LYS A 206 -3.11 -27.34 54.80
C LYS A 206 -4.30 -28.28 55.04
N GLN A 207 -5.35 -28.15 54.25
CA GLN A 207 -6.53 -29.03 54.34
C GLN A 207 -6.16 -30.49 54.01
N ASP A 208 -5.34 -30.73 53.00
CA ASP A 208 -4.85 -32.07 52.65
C ASP A 208 -4.04 -32.68 53.81
N ALA A 209 -3.17 -31.90 54.45
CA ALA A 209 -2.40 -32.35 55.61
C ALA A 209 -3.29 -32.67 56.82
N GLU A 210 -4.33 -31.88 57.08
CA GLU A 210 -5.31 -32.13 58.13
C GLU A 210 -6.14 -33.38 57.84
N MET A 211 -6.60 -33.56 56.60
CA MET A 211 -7.29 -34.77 56.16
C MET A 211 -6.44 -36.02 56.33
N VAL A 212 -5.13 -35.94 56.04
CA VAL A 212 -4.19 -37.04 56.30
C VAL A 212 -4.09 -37.33 57.80
N ARG A 213 -3.98 -36.30 58.66
CA ARG A 213 -4.00 -36.47 60.13
C ARG A 213 -5.28 -37.14 60.61
N LEU A 214 -6.45 -36.65 60.19
CA LEU A 214 -7.75 -37.21 60.58
C LEU A 214 -7.89 -38.67 60.15
N ARG A 215 -7.44 -39.02 58.94
CA ARG A 215 -7.42 -40.41 58.46
C ARG A 215 -6.54 -41.30 59.36
N GLN A 216 -5.38 -40.81 59.79
CA GLN A 216 -4.51 -41.54 60.73
C GLN A 216 -5.19 -41.72 62.11
N THR A 217 -5.86 -40.68 62.64
CA THR A 217 -6.60 -40.76 63.91
C THR A 217 -7.76 -41.75 63.85
N ILE A 218 -8.51 -41.77 62.74
CA ILE A 218 -9.59 -42.75 62.53
C ILE A 218 -9.01 -44.17 62.46
N GLN A 219 -7.88 -44.36 61.78
CA GLN A 219 -7.20 -45.67 61.73
C GLN A 219 -6.72 -46.11 63.12
N SER A 220 -6.17 -45.21 63.94
CA SER A 220 -5.78 -45.54 65.32
C SER A 220 -6.98 -45.88 66.19
N MET A 221 -8.09 -45.14 66.09
CA MET A 221 -9.32 -45.44 66.83
C MET A 221 -9.91 -46.80 66.44
N LYS A 222 -9.91 -47.13 65.14
CA LYS A 222 -10.34 -48.46 64.66
C LYS A 222 -9.49 -49.59 65.25
N ALA A 223 -8.17 -49.41 65.28
CA ALA A 223 -7.26 -50.39 65.89
C ALA A 223 -7.51 -50.59 67.40
N HIS A 224 -7.91 -49.54 68.13
CA HIS A 224 -8.28 -49.65 69.55
C HIS A 224 -9.66 -50.30 69.76
N SER A 225 -10.60 -50.12 68.81
CA SER A 225 -11.94 -50.72 68.89
C SER A 225 -11.96 -52.24 68.66
N GLU A 226 -10.97 -52.80 67.94
CA GLU A 226 -10.82 -54.26 67.76
C GLU A 226 -10.32 -54.98 69.02
N THR A 227 -9.88 -54.25 70.06
CA THR A 227 -9.41 -54.79 71.35
C THR A 227 -10.41 -54.64 72.50
N MET A 228 -11.58 -54.03 72.29
CA MET A 228 -12.64 -53.96 73.30
C MET A 228 -13.78 -54.94 72.99
N ASP A 229 -14.11 -55.79 73.96
CA ASP A 229 -15.22 -56.75 73.93
C ASP A 229 -16.57 -55.98 73.77
N PRO A 230 -17.43 -56.31 72.77
CA PRO A 230 -18.62 -55.52 72.40
C PRO A 230 -19.75 -55.45 73.44
N SER A 231 -19.50 -55.81 74.70
CA SER A 231 -20.54 -55.93 75.74
C SER A 231 -20.67 -54.72 76.69
N GLU A 232 -19.88 -53.65 76.54
CA GLU A 232 -19.87 -52.54 77.52
C GLU A 232 -19.84 -51.12 76.92
N LEU A 233 -20.37 -50.92 75.69
CA LEU A 233 -20.51 -49.58 75.11
C LEU A 233 -21.96 -49.05 75.23
N VAL A 234 -22.33 -48.61 76.44
CA VAL A 234 -23.56 -47.84 76.68
C VAL A 234 -23.29 -46.39 76.28
N VAL A 235 -23.60 -46.05 75.03
CA VAL A 235 -23.60 -44.67 74.54
C VAL A 235 -24.87 -43.98 75.04
N ILE A 236 -24.75 -43.21 76.12
CA ILE A 236 -25.78 -42.27 76.57
C ILE A 236 -25.76 -41.09 75.60
N VAL A 237 -26.69 -41.09 74.65
CA VAL A 237 -26.96 -39.93 73.78
C VAL A 237 -27.76 -38.93 74.60
N ASP A 238 -27.07 -37.95 75.18
CA ASP A 238 -27.71 -36.83 75.87
C ASP A 238 -28.32 -35.88 74.83
N ALA A 239 -29.62 -36.07 74.57
CA ALA A 239 -30.42 -35.28 73.67
C ALA A 239 -30.86 -33.97 74.36
N SER A 240 -29.92 -33.05 74.59
CA SER A 240 -30.26 -31.71 75.07
C SER A 240 -29.27 -30.68 74.54
N GLU A 241 -29.61 -30.03 73.42
CA GLU A 241 -29.66 -28.57 73.35
C GLU A 241 -30.28 -28.13 72.02
N LYS A 242 -31.59 -27.86 72.09
CA LYS A 242 -32.35 -27.14 71.08
C LYS A 242 -31.89 -25.68 71.07
N THR A 243 -30.90 -25.32 70.25
CA THR A 243 -30.73 -23.92 69.83
C THR A 243 -31.39 -23.71 68.47
N LYS A 244 -32.62 -23.22 68.56
CA LYS A 244 -33.35 -22.59 67.46
C LYS A 244 -32.48 -21.49 66.85
N ARG A 245 -31.99 -21.69 65.64
CA ARG A 245 -31.65 -20.58 64.74
C ARG A 245 -32.45 -20.76 63.46
N THR A 246 -33.68 -20.24 63.53
CA THR A 246 -34.50 -19.92 62.36
C THR A 246 -33.73 -18.88 61.54
N VAL A 247 -32.94 -19.36 60.58
CA VAL A 247 -32.55 -18.53 59.43
C VAL A 247 -33.78 -18.47 58.55
N ARG A 248 -34.44 -17.32 58.60
CA ARG A 248 -35.56 -16.95 57.75
C ARG A 248 -35.02 -16.80 56.33
N SER A 249 -35.06 -17.88 55.56
CA SER A 249 -34.78 -17.87 54.12
C SER A 249 -35.95 -17.21 53.39
N GLU A 250 -36.07 -15.90 53.53
CA GLU A 250 -36.82 -15.06 52.59
C GLU A 250 -35.90 -14.77 51.40
N SER A 251 -35.65 -15.80 50.60
CA SER A 251 -35.23 -15.64 49.21
C SER A 251 -36.08 -16.61 48.41
N GLY A 252 -37.32 -16.19 48.16
CA GLY A 252 -38.06 -16.73 47.04
C GLY A 252 -37.19 -16.60 45.78
N PRO A 253 -37.32 -17.52 44.81
CA PRO A 253 -36.62 -17.38 43.54
C PRO A 253 -37.02 -16.04 42.94
N VAL A 254 -36.14 -15.04 43.07
CA VAL A 254 -36.26 -13.79 42.32
C VAL A 254 -36.17 -14.26 40.88
N ASN A 255 -37.27 -14.09 40.16
CA ASN A 255 -37.34 -14.43 38.75
C ASN A 255 -36.20 -13.68 38.06
N ASP A 256 -35.33 -14.39 37.34
CA ASP A 256 -34.14 -13.79 36.73
C ASP A 256 -34.52 -12.57 35.86
N GLU A 257 -35.74 -12.57 35.29
CA GLU A 257 -36.31 -11.44 34.56
C GLU A 257 -36.40 -10.13 35.38
N GLU A 258 -36.81 -10.22 36.65
CA GLU A 258 -36.97 -9.06 37.54
C GLU A 258 -35.61 -8.52 38.00
N TYR A 259 -34.59 -9.40 38.08
CA TYR A 259 -33.20 -9.02 38.30
C TYR A 259 -32.62 -8.30 37.07
N PHE A 260 -32.93 -8.77 35.86
CA PHE A 260 -32.50 -8.11 34.62
C PHE A 260 -33.17 -6.74 34.41
N GLU A 261 -34.48 -6.61 34.66
CA GLU A 261 -35.18 -5.32 34.58
C GLU A 261 -34.61 -4.30 35.56
N ARG A 262 -34.29 -4.72 36.80
CA ARG A 262 -33.67 -3.84 37.79
C ARG A 262 -32.27 -3.37 37.34
N MET A 263 -31.48 -4.25 36.71
CA MET A 263 -30.15 -3.90 36.20
C MET A 263 -30.21 -2.96 35.00
N ILE A 264 -31.19 -3.11 34.10
CA ILE A 264 -31.40 -2.19 32.97
C ILE A 264 -31.81 -0.80 33.48
N ASN A 265 -32.71 -0.74 34.46
CA ASN A 265 -33.15 0.54 35.04
C ASN A 265 -32.03 1.25 35.82
N GLU A 266 -31.09 0.51 36.41
CA GLU A 266 -29.93 1.09 37.11
C GLU A 266 -28.87 1.63 36.13
N VAL A 267 -28.69 0.98 34.98
CA VAL A 267 -27.76 1.42 33.92
C VAL A 267 -28.35 2.54 33.05
N GLN A 268 -29.67 2.55 32.88
CA GLN A 268 -30.42 3.67 32.28
C GLN A 268 -30.78 4.75 33.31
N GLY A 269 -30.04 4.79 34.43
CA GLY A 269 -30.20 5.77 35.49
C GLY A 269 -30.53 7.14 34.92
N GLU A 270 -31.60 7.70 35.48
CA GLU A 270 -32.24 9.00 35.23
C GLU A 270 -31.21 10.13 35.15
N GLY A 271 -30.47 10.17 34.05
CA GLY A 271 -29.70 11.31 33.60
C GLY A 271 -30.71 12.33 33.14
N GLU A 272 -31.23 13.08 34.11
CA GLU A 272 -31.98 14.30 33.93
C GLU A 272 -31.47 15.03 32.69
N GLU A 273 -32.36 15.15 31.71
CA GLU A 273 -32.23 16.05 30.57
C GLU A 273 -32.14 17.49 31.10
N GLN A 274 -30.96 17.91 31.56
CA GLN A 274 -30.58 19.31 31.49
C GLN A 274 -30.25 19.61 30.03
N ALA A 275 -31.31 19.87 29.27
CA ALA A 275 -31.23 20.62 28.04
C ALA A 275 -30.54 21.96 28.35
N MET A 276 -29.22 22.02 28.11
CA MET A 276 -28.55 23.30 27.91
C MET A 276 -29.04 23.87 26.58
N GLU A 277 -30.06 24.72 26.70
CA GLU A 277 -30.51 25.66 25.70
C GLU A 277 -29.32 26.56 25.29
N ILE A 278 -28.63 26.19 24.22
CA ILE A 278 -27.62 27.03 23.59
C ILE A 278 -28.38 28.15 22.87
N GLN A 279 -28.47 29.31 23.51
CA GLN A 279 -28.89 30.55 22.86
C GLN A 279 -27.92 30.86 21.71
N PRO A 280 -28.41 31.22 20.52
CA PRO A 280 -27.56 31.73 19.45
C PRO A 280 -27.06 33.13 19.84
N VAL A 281 -25.77 33.24 20.14
CA VAL A 281 -25.09 34.53 20.29
C VAL A 281 -24.91 35.14 18.92
N GLU A 282 -25.88 35.97 18.55
CA GLU A 282 -25.80 36.92 17.44
C GLU A 282 -24.82 38.04 17.83
N GLN A 283 -23.53 37.85 17.55
CA GLN A 283 -22.55 38.92 17.63
C GLN A 283 -22.22 39.43 16.22
N VAL A 284 -22.89 40.53 15.90
CA VAL A 284 -22.49 41.52 14.90
C VAL A 284 -21.13 42.13 15.28
N PRO A 285 -20.18 42.21 14.33
CA PRO A 285 -19.19 43.28 14.35
C PRO A 285 -19.36 44.19 13.14
N LYS A 286 -19.79 45.41 13.46
CA LYS A 286 -19.45 46.71 12.87
C LYS A 286 -18.77 46.70 11.48
N GLN A 287 -19.56 47.23 10.56
CA GLN A 287 -19.18 48.15 9.47
C GLN A 287 -17.77 48.75 9.60
N VAL A 288 -16.93 48.44 8.62
CA VAL A 288 -15.80 49.28 8.22
C VAL A 288 -16.06 49.70 6.78
N GLU A 289 -15.94 51.01 6.60
CA GLU A 289 -16.28 51.81 5.43
C GLU A 289 -15.57 51.34 4.15
N GLN A 290 -16.34 51.23 3.07
CA GLN A 290 -15.82 51.31 1.71
C GLN A 290 -15.63 52.79 1.33
N PRO A 291 -14.59 53.14 0.56
CA PRO A 291 -14.70 54.20 -0.42
C PRO A 291 -14.97 53.62 -1.82
N ASP A 292 -15.90 54.30 -2.48
CA ASP A 292 -16.28 54.18 -3.88
C ASP A 292 -15.08 54.09 -4.84
N GLU A 293 -15.13 53.15 -5.80
CA GLU A 293 -14.77 53.52 -7.17
C GLU A 293 -15.52 52.69 -8.23
N LYS A 294 -16.35 53.42 -8.98
CA LYS A 294 -17.14 52.98 -10.12
C LYS A 294 -16.25 52.88 -11.36
N GLN A 295 -16.32 51.76 -12.09
CA GLN A 295 -16.22 51.67 -13.55
C GLN A 295 -16.54 50.20 -13.94
N ARG A 296 -17.78 49.83 -14.22
CA ARG A 296 -18.49 49.97 -15.51
C ARG A 296 -17.69 49.45 -16.71
N ILE A 297 -17.59 48.12 -16.84
CA ILE A 297 -17.39 47.48 -18.13
C ILE A 297 -18.52 46.47 -18.34
N ARG A 298 -19.06 46.58 -19.54
CA ARG A 298 -20.29 46.02 -20.09
C ARG A 298 -20.03 44.56 -20.48
N GLU A 299 -20.77 43.63 -19.92
CA GLU A 299 -20.80 42.23 -20.38
C GLU A 299 -21.64 42.19 -21.67
N GLU A 300 -20.98 41.87 -22.78
CA GLU A 300 -21.65 41.41 -24.01
C GLU A 300 -21.46 39.89 -24.07
N GLU A 301 -22.57 39.17 -23.87
CA GLU A 301 -22.70 37.75 -24.20
C GLU A 301 -22.53 37.53 -25.70
N PRO A 302 -21.76 36.52 -26.15
CA PRO A 302 -21.97 35.94 -27.47
C PRO A 302 -22.76 34.64 -27.37
N THR A 303 -23.97 34.77 -27.89
CA THR A 303 -24.94 33.79 -28.35
C THR A 303 -24.34 32.45 -28.79
N VAL A 304 -24.85 31.39 -28.17
CA VAL A 304 -24.81 30.00 -28.64
C VAL A 304 -25.64 29.90 -29.91
N GLU A 305 -25.01 29.80 -31.08
CA GLU A 305 -25.52 29.08 -32.26
C GLU A 305 -24.42 29.06 -33.34
N GLN A 306 -24.32 27.97 -34.11
CA GLN A 306 -23.41 27.77 -35.26
C GLN A 306 -21.99 27.25 -34.99
N ARG A 307 -21.89 25.96 -34.68
CA ARG A 307 -20.85 25.09 -35.30
C ARG A 307 -21.25 23.62 -35.38
N ARG A 308 -22.46 23.37 -35.90
CA ARG A 308 -22.75 22.12 -36.62
C ARG A 308 -22.27 22.27 -38.06
N ARG A 309 -21.47 21.29 -38.51
CA ARG A 309 -21.12 20.90 -39.91
C ARG A 309 -19.62 20.90 -40.17
N ARG A 310 -19.02 19.70 -40.12
CA ARG A 310 -18.32 19.03 -41.23
C ARG A 310 -17.38 17.97 -40.65
N ARG A 311 -17.85 16.72 -40.61
CA ARG A 311 -17.02 15.52 -40.51
C ARG A 311 -17.28 14.73 -41.79
N PRO A 312 -16.33 14.57 -42.71
CA PRO A 312 -16.45 13.57 -43.75
C PRO A 312 -16.11 12.19 -43.17
N GLU A 313 -16.96 11.23 -43.52
CA GLU A 313 -16.71 9.81 -43.41
C GLU A 313 -15.51 9.44 -44.30
N SER A 314 -14.54 8.71 -43.75
CA SER A 314 -13.65 7.87 -44.53
C SER A 314 -13.52 6.52 -43.85
N LEU A 315 -14.29 5.58 -44.39
CA LEU A 315 -14.03 4.15 -44.34
C LEU A 315 -12.66 3.87 -44.96
N GLU A 316 -11.74 3.24 -44.24
CA GLU A 316 -10.67 2.45 -44.86
C GLU A 316 -10.00 1.49 -43.85
N ASP A 317 -10.19 0.19 -44.14
CA ASP A 317 -9.23 -0.90 -44.03
C ASP A 317 -8.50 -1.19 -42.71
N GLN A 318 -9.18 -1.93 -41.82
CA GLN A 318 -8.51 -2.82 -40.87
C GLN A 318 -8.16 -4.16 -41.53
N ARG A 319 -6.96 -4.25 -42.12
CA ARG A 319 -6.32 -5.54 -42.42
C ARG A 319 -5.79 -6.17 -41.13
N GLN A 320 -6.50 -7.17 -40.63
CA GLN A 320 -6.04 -8.05 -39.56
C GLN A 320 -4.92 -8.96 -40.08
N VAL A 321 -3.70 -8.75 -39.59
CA VAL A 321 -2.58 -9.68 -39.74
C VAL A 321 -2.79 -10.84 -38.77
N ARG A 322 -3.22 -11.99 -39.30
CA ARG A 322 -3.27 -13.27 -38.58
C ARG A 322 -1.84 -13.74 -38.27
N ARG A 323 -1.52 -13.96 -37.00
CA ARG A 323 -0.37 -14.76 -36.57
C ARG A 323 -0.78 -16.24 -36.47
N PRO A 324 0.05 -17.20 -36.95
CA PRO A 324 -0.26 -18.63 -36.89
C PRO A 324 0.03 -19.23 -35.50
N LYS A 325 -0.80 -20.21 -35.10
CA LYS A 325 -0.58 -21.10 -33.95
C LYS A 325 0.52 -22.12 -34.26
N PRO A 326 1.34 -22.54 -33.28
CA PRO A 326 2.24 -23.68 -33.44
C PRO A 326 1.51 -25.02 -33.27
N ALA A 327 1.98 -26.00 -34.04
CA ALA A 327 1.46 -27.35 -34.17
C ALA A 327 1.70 -28.22 -32.93
N GLU A 328 0.72 -29.05 -32.61
CA GLU A 328 0.81 -30.16 -31.66
C GLU A 328 1.31 -31.40 -32.41
N ASP A 329 2.48 -31.93 -32.03
CA ASP A 329 2.91 -33.26 -32.44
C ASP A 329 2.53 -34.30 -31.37
N HIS A 330 1.59 -35.15 -31.76
CA HIS A 330 1.32 -36.43 -31.13
C HIS A 330 2.40 -37.44 -31.54
N GLN A 331 3.01 -38.13 -30.58
CA GLN A 331 3.50 -39.49 -30.81
C GLN A 331 3.06 -40.42 -29.67
N GLN A 332 2.18 -41.34 -30.08
CA GLN A 332 1.77 -42.54 -29.36
C GLN A 332 2.93 -43.55 -29.30
N GLY A 333 3.02 -44.26 -28.18
CA GLY A 333 3.84 -45.46 -28.04
C GLY A 333 3.22 -46.40 -27.03
N HIS A 334 2.37 -47.31 -27.53
CA HIS A 334 1.75 -48.41 -26.79
C HIS A 334 2.78 -49.38 -26.18
N ARG A 335 2.51 -49.89 -24.98
CA ARG A 335 2.69 -51.33 -24.70
C ARG A 335 1.83 -51.83 -23.54
N LEU A 336 0.92 -52.73 -23.91
CA LEU A 336 0.16 -53.64 -23.06
C LEU A 336 1.06 -54.74 -22.51
N VAL A 337 0.93 -55.10 -21.22
CA VAL A 337 0.89 -56.50 -20.75
C VAL A 337 0.08 -56.53 -19.45
N GLY A 338 -1.02 -57.28 -19.45
CA GLY A 338 -1.81 -57.55 -18.25
C GLY A 338 -1.25 -58.73 -17.46
N HIS A 339 -1.56 -58.77 -16.16
CA HIS A 339 -1.85 -60.04 -15.50
C HIS A 339 -2.78 -59.82 -14.30
N GLN A 340 -3.93 -60.45 -14.44
CA GLN A 340 -4.95 -60.76 -13.46
C GLN A 340 -4.38 -61.74 -12.42
N GLN A 341 -4.57 -61.51 -11.12
CA GLN A 341 -4.72 -62.60 -10.14
C GLN A 341 -5.30 -62.17 -8.78
N VAL A 342 -6.52 -62.66 -8.55
CA VAL A 342 -7.01 -63.39 -7.36
C VAL A 342 -6.78 -62.79 -5.97
N ARG A 343 -7.91 -62.39 -5.38
CA ARG A 343 -8.13 -62.13 -3.95
C ARG A 343 -7.75 -63.34 -3.08
N ARG A 344 -7.03 -63.10 -1.98
CA ARG A 344 -7.10 -63.92 -0.75
C ARG A 344 -7.18 -63.03 0.48
N PRO A 345 -8.10 -63.28 1.43
CA PRO A 345 -8.14 -62.57 2.70
C PRO A 345 -7.14 -63.21 3.68
N VAL A 346 -6.17 -62.43 4.16
CA VAL A 346 -5.25 -62.85 5.22
C VAL A 346 -5.84 -62.44 6.57
N ARG A 347 -6.04 -63.43 7.44
CA ARG A 347 -6.50 -63.29 8.82
C ARG A 347 -5.55 -62.40 9.65
N PRO A 348 -6.04 -61.57 10.58
CA PRO A 348 -5.19 -60.85 11.51
C PRO A 348 -4.71 -61.81 12.62
N GLN A 349 -3.44 -62.19 12.58
CA GLN A 349 -2.77 -62.77 13.74
C GLN A 349 -2.34 -61.64 14.68
N TYR A 350 -3.01 -61.54 15.83
CA TYR A 350 -2.57 -60.75 16.97
C TYR A 350 -1.29 -61.35 17.55
N ARG A 351 -0.13 -60.93 17.02
CA ARG A 351 1.17 -61.18 17.64
C ARG A 351 1.41 -60.06 18.66
N ARG A 352 1.14 -60.34 19.95
CA ARG A 352 1.57 -59.52 21.09
C ARG A 352 3.10 -59.37 21.02
N GLN A 353 3.58 -58.30 20.41
CA GLN A 353 4.96 -57.88 20.54
C GLN A 353 5.13 -57.27 21.92
N VAL A 354 5.87 -57.98 22.77
CA VAL A 354 6.40 -57.46 24.03
C VAL A 354 7.24 -56.23 23.67
N ARG A 355 6.72 -55.03 23.99
CA ARG A 355 7.46 -53.77 23.87
C ARG A 355 8.65 -53.86 24.84
N ARG A 356 9.83 -54.18 24.30
CA ARG A 356 11.08 -53.96 25.03
C ARG A 356 11.19 -52.46 25.32
N PRO A 357 11.52 -52.06 26.56
CA PRO A 357 11.72 -50.65 26.89
C PRO A 357 12.82 -50.10 25.99
N VAL A 358 12.47 -49.08 25.21
CA VAL A 358 13.41 -48.29 24.40
C VAL A 358 14.49 -47.77 25.34
N ARG A 359 15.75 -48.12 25.08
CA ARG A 359 16.88 -47.62 25.88
C ARG A 359 16.88 -46.08 25.79
N LEU A 360 17.08 -45.40 26.91
CA LEU A 360 17.10 -43.93 27.00
C LEU A 360 18.05 -43.28 25.97
N GLU A 361 19.11 -43.98 25.56
CA GLU A 361 20.05 -43.56 24.52
C GLU A 361 19.41 -43.42 23.12
N ASP A 362 18.41 -44.24 22.80
CA ASP A 362 17.70 -44.18 21.52
C ASP A 362 16.74 -42.98 21.48
N GLN A 363 16.17 -42.56 22.61
CA GLN A 363 15.31 -41.37 22.68
C GLN A 363 16.09 -40.07 22.42
N HIS A 364 17.34 -39.99 22.86
CA HIS A 364 18.21 -38.84 22.57
C HIS A 364 18.65 -38.78 21.11
N ARG A 365 18.84 -39.94 20.44
CA ARG A 365 19.12 -39.98 19.00
C ARG A 365 17.91 -39.53 18.17
N VAL A 366 16.71 -39.98 18.53
CA VAL A 366 15.46 -39.57 17.86
C VAL A 366 15.19 -38.08 18.04
N ARG A 367 15.40 -37.51 19.23
CA ARG A 367 15.23 -36.06 19.46
C ARG A 367 16.22 -35.20 18.67
N ARG A 368 17.49 -35.62 18.53
CA ARG A 368 18.48 -34.90 17.72
C ARG A 368 18.22 -35.02 16.22
N ALA A 369 17.63 -36.13 15.76
CA ALA A 369 17.22 -36.28 14.36
C ALA A 369 16.02 -35.39 14.04
N ALA A 370 15.03 -35.32 14.93
CA ALA A 370 13.87 -34.45 14.80
C ALA A 370 14.26 -32.96 14.72
N SER A 371 15.19 -32.50 15.57
CA SER A 371 15.64 -31.10 15.54
C SER A 371 16.37 -30.73 14.25
N PHE A 372 16.98 -31.70 13.56
CA PHE A 372 17.71 -31.47 12.32
C PHE A 372 16.76 -31.34 11.12
N GLU A 373 15.69 -32.15 11.11
CA GLU A 373 14.64 -32.08 10.10
C GLU A 373 13.82 -30.78 10.24
N GLU A 374 13.55 -30.36 11.49
CA GLU A 374 12.93 -29.05 11.79
C GLU A 374 13.77 -27.89 11.23
N ARG A 375 15.09 -27.91 11.42
CA ARG A 375 15.97 -26.86 10.91
C ARG A 375 15.99 -26.80 9.37
N ILE A 376 16.01 -27.95 8.69
CA ILE A 376 15.93 -28.00 7.22
C ILE A 376 14.58 -27.42 6.75
N ASN A 377 13.48 -27.76 7.43
CA ASN A 377 12.16 -27.25 7.08
C ASN A 377 12.04 -25.74 7.29
N GLU A 378 12.63 -25.19 8.37
CA GLU A 378 12.69 -23.75 8.61
C GLU A 378 13.46 -23.01 7.50
N LEU A 379 14.62 -23.53 7.10
CA LEU A 379 15.41 -22.94 6.01
C LEU A 379 14.66 -23.00 4.67
N ARG A 380 13.98 -24.11 4.36
CA ARG A 380 13.14 -24.25 3.16
C ARG A 380 11.93 -23.31 3.17
N TYR A 381 11.40 -22.99 4.34
CA TYR A 381 10.34 -21.99 4.48
C TYR A 381 10.88 -20.59 4.17
N ARG A 382 12.01 -20.19 4.79
CA ARG A 382 12.66 -18.90 4.51
C ARG A 382 13.05 -18.72 3.04
N ALA A 383 13.56 -19.76 2.39
CA ALA A 383 13.89 -19.72 0.97
C ALA A 383 12.65 -19.46 0.10
N ARG A 384 11.52 -20.10 0.39
CA ARG A 384 10.25 -19.86 -0.31
C ARG A 384 9.74 -18.44 -0.13
N ASP A 385 9.83 -17.89 1.08
CA ASP A 385 9.45 -16.51 1.35
C ASP A 385 10.32 -15.52 0.56
N LEU A 386 11.65 -15.71 0.53
CA LEU A 386 12.56 -14.87 -0.25
C LEU A 386 12.32 -15.00 -1.77
N GLU A 387 12.01 -16.19 -2.28
CA GLU A 387 11.61 -16.39 -3.68
C GLU A 387 10.29 -15.68 -4.02
N GLN A 388 9.32 -15.73 -3.11
CA GLN A 388 8.04 -15.04 -3.26
C GLN A 388 8.22 -13.52 -3.24
N VAL A 389 9.10 -13.01 -2.37
CA VAL A 389 9.52 -11.60 -2.37
C VAL A 389 10.20 -11.23 -3.69
N LEU A 390 11.12 -12.04 -4.23
CA LEU A 390 11.77 -11.74 -5.52
C LEU A 390 10.82 -11.82 -6.72
N ARG A 391 9.80 -12.70 -6.67
CA ARG A 391 8.73 -12.77 -7.67
C ARG A 391 7.81 -11.56 -7.61
N ASN A 392 7.50 -11.08 -6.41
CA ASN A 392 6.59 -9.96 -6.18
C ASN A 392 7.31 -8.62 -6.05
N PHE A 393 8.65 -8.61 -6.10
CA PHE A 393 9.46 -7.41 -6.01
C PHE A 393 9.06 -6.50 -7.17
N PRO A 394 8.67 -5.25 -6.89
CA PRO A 394 7.87 -4.48 -7.82
C PRO A 394 8.68 -4.17 -9.09
N PHE A 395 8.34 -4.84 -10.19
CA PHE A 395 7.98 -4.06 -11.37
C PHE A 395 6.60 -3.49 -11.05
N ARG A 396 6.55 -2.32 -10.40
CA ARG A 396 5.31 -1.55 -10.35
C ARG A 396 4.96 -1.23 -11.80
N ASN A 397 4.05 -2.01 -12.40
CA ASN A 397 3.15 -1.44 -13.38
C ASN A 397 2.34 -0.41 -12.59
N ILE A 398 2.67 0.86 -12.77
CA ILE A 398 2.03 2.00 -12.12
C ILE A 398 0.53 1.91 -12.45
N GLY A 399 -0.30 1.36 -11.54
CA GLY A 399 -1.73 1.21 -11.78
C GLY A 399 -2.50 0.18 -10.94
N HIS A 400 -1.88 -0.86 -10.38
CA HIS A 400 -2.64 -1.87 -9.61
C HIS A 400 -2.63 -1.62 -8.10
N LYS A 401 -3.71 -1.01 -7.58
CA LYS A 401 -4.04 -0.86 -6.15
C LYS A 401 -4.82 -2.09 -5.64
N LYS A 402 -4.17 -3.25 -5.44
CA LYS A 402 -4.70 -4.27 -4.50
C LYS A 402 -3.77 -4.32 -3.30
N GLY A 403 -4.32 -4.02 -2.12
CA GLY A 403 -3.61 -4.05 -0.84
C GLY A 403 -2.95 -5.41 -0.65
N TYR A 404 -1.66 -5.40 -0.31
CA TYR A 404 -0.92 -6.59 0.06
C TYR A 404 -1.04 -6.77 1.57
N ASP A 405 -1.63 -7.88 1.98
CA ASP A 405 -1.71 -8.31 3.38
C ASP A 405 -0.33 -8.77 3.87
N GLY A 406 0.36 -7.89 4.62
CA GLY A 406 1.22 -8.22 5.76
C GLY A 406 2.40 -9.20 5.64
N THR A 407 2.81 -9.67 4.46
CA THR A 407 3.76 -10.80 4.31
C THR A 407 5.19 -10.41 3.91
N TRP A 408 5.71 -9.27 4.42
CA TRP A 408 7.09 -8.83 4.13
C TRP A 408 8.07 -9.00 5.32
N SER A 409 7.73 -9.84 6.30
CA SER A 409 8.53 -10.05 7.52
C SER A 409 10.00 -10.42 7.28
N CYS A 410 10.35 -11.04 6.15
CA CYS A 410 11.71 -11.54 5.90
C CYS A 410 12.70 -10.50 5.32
N VAL A 411 12.25 -9.27 5.06
CA VAL A 411 13.08 -8.18 4.48
C VAL A 411 13.00 -6.88 5.30
N GLU A 412 12.28 -6.90 6.42
CA GLU A 412 12.12 -5.70 7.29
C GLU A 412 13.47 -5.18 7.81
N ASP A 413 14.44 -6.07 8.03
CA ASP A 413 15.78 -5.74 8.50
C ASP A 413 16.69 -5.09 7.43
N LEU A 414 16.27 -5.09 6.16
CA LEU A 414 16.97 -4.40 5.07
C LEU A 414 16.44 -2.98 4.81
N ILE A 415 15.34 -2.58 5.45
CA ILE A 415 14.81 -1.23 5.34
C ILE A 415 15.40 -0.42 6.49
N PRO A 416 16.24 0.61 6.23
CA PRO A 416 16.80 1.42 7.30
C PRO A 416 15.68 2.13 8.08
N GLU A 417 15.79 2.15 9.42
CA GLU A 417 14.82 2.78 10.34
C GLU A 417 14.97 4.32 10.37
N ASP A 418 15.12 4.94 9.21
CA ASP A 418 15.27 6.39 9.13
C ASP A 418 13.87 7.02 9.19
N GLU A 419 13.62 7.94 10.13
CA GLU A 419 12.33 8.63 10.34
C GLU A 419 11.79 9.42 9.11
N GLY A 420 12.55 9.45 8.00
CA GLY A 420 12.19 10.13 6.75
C GLY A 420 11.99 9.24 5.52
N HIS A 421 12.28 7.93 5.57
CA HIS A 421 12.20 7.06 4.38
C HIS A 421 10.81 6.45 4.19
N HIS A 422 10.01 7.03 3.28
CA HIS A 422 8.74 6.42 2.88
C HIS A 422 9.00 5.07 2.17
N LYS A 423 8.55 3.95 2.78
CA LYS A 423 8.65 2.57 2.24
C LYS A 423 8.18 2.41 0.78
N ALA A 424 7.32 3.30 0.30
CA ALA A 424 6.77 3.29 -1.07
C ALA A 424 7.59 4.11 -2.09
N LEU A 425 8.51 4.95 -1.63
CA LEU A 425 9.30 5.90 -2.44
C LEU A 425 10.81 5.71 -2.28
N CYS A 426 11.25 4.75 -1.46
CA CYS A 426 12.66 4.45 -1.24
C CYS A 426 13.29 4.05 -2.59
N PRO A 427 14.20 4.89 -3.15
CA PRO A 427 14.93 4.53 -4.34
C PRO A 427 16.01 3.56 -3.91
N VAL A 428 15.70 2.27 -3.84
CA VAL A 428 16.72 1.25 -3.60
C VAL A 428 16.91 0.43 -4.86
N PRO A 429 17.82 0.86 -5.75
CA PRO A 429 18.22 0.07 -6.91
C PRO A 429 18.79 -1.32 -6.54
N ASP A 430 19.21 -1.56 -5.29
CA ASP A 430 20.06 -2.72 -4.97
C ASP A 430 19.49 -3.74 -3.97
N LEU A 431 18.28 -3.56 -3.42
CA LEU A 431 17.68 -4.55 -2.50
C LEU A 431 17.46 -5.91 -3.17
N ARG A 432 17.21 -5.93 -4.48
CA ARG A 432 17.02 -7.19 -5.22
C ARG A 432 18.29 -8.01 -5.29
N VAL A 433 19.47 -7.37 -5.28
CA VAL A 433 20.77 -8.05 -5.22
C VAL A 433 20.96 -8.65 -3.84
N GLU A 434 20.75 -7.85 -2.79
CA GLU A 434 20.88 -8.32 -1.40
C GLU A 434 19.90 -9.47 -1.06
N VAL A 435 18.64 -9.38 -1.51
CA VAL A 435 17.65 -10.46 -1.32
C VAL A 435 18.05 -11.73 -2.09
N ARG A 436 18.64 -11.61 -3.29
CA ARG A 436 19.18 -12.77 -4.02
C ARG A 436 20.36 -13.38 -3.29
N ASP A 437 21.26 -12.57 -2.74
CA ASP A 437 22.42 -13.07 -2.00
C ASP A 437 21.99 -13.79 -0.72
N ARG A 438 20.98 -13.27 0.00
CA ARG A 438 20.36 -13.95 1.14
C ARG A 438 19.71 -15.27 0.76
N LEU A 439 19.00 -15.30 -0.38
CA LEU A 439 18.41 -16.54 -0.90
C LEU A 439 19.50 -17.58 -1.21
N ASN A 440 20.58 -17.17 -1.87
CA ASN A 440 21.72 -18.04 -2.20
C ASN A 440 22.37 -18.62 -0.93
N ARG A 441 22.65 -17.78 0.08
CA ARG A 441 23.18 -18.23 1.39
C ARG A 441 22.24 -19.24 2.06
N THR A 442 20.93 -18.97 2.06
CA THR A 442 19.93 -19.88 2.64
C THR A 442 19.87 -21.22 1.90
N GLN A 443 19.99 -21.21 0.57
CA GLN A 443 20.04 -22.43 -0.23
C GLN A 443 21.32 -23.24 0.02
N ASP A 444 22.46 -22.58 0.20
CA ASP A 444 23.72 -23.25 0.56
C ASP A 444 23.65 -23.87 1.97
N ASP A 445 23.04 -23.19 2.94
CA ASP A 445 22.78 -23.74 4.28
C ASP A 445 21.91 -25.00 4.23
N ILE A 446 20.90 -25.05 3.35
CA ILE A 446 20.07 -26.24 3.12
C ILE A 446 20.93 -27.38 2.58
N ARG A 447 21.77 -27.13 1.55
CA ARG A 447 22.66 -28.15 0.97
C ARG A 447 23.65 -28.69 2.01
N ASP A 448 24.19 -27.81 2.86
CA ASP A 448 25.10 -28.21 3.93
C ASP A 448 24.43 -29.03 5.01
N ALA A 449 23.22 -28.66 5.42
CA ALA A 449 22.41 -29.45 6.33
C ALA A 449 22.13 -30.85 5.74
N GLU A 450 21.71 -30.94 4.48
CA GLU A 450 21.46 -32.22 3.82
C GLU A 450 22.72 -33.08 3.70
N ARG A 451 23.89 -32.50 3.38
CA ARG A 451 25.18 -33.20 3.39
C ARG A 451 25.50 -33.77 4.78
N ARG A 452 25.26 -33.00 5.85
CA ARG A 452 25.46 -33.47 7.24
C ARG A 452 24.47 -34.57 7.63
N ARG A 453 23.25 -34.54 7.10
CA ARG A 453 22.25 -35.61 7.27
C ARG A 453 22.70 -36.91 6.61
N GLN A 454 23.27 -36.86 5.40
CA GLN A 454 23.73 -38.05 4.68
C GLN A 454 24.98 -38.70 5.29
N ARG A 455 25.80 -37.94 6.01
CA ARG A 455 27.02 -38.43 6.67
C ARG A 455 26.76 -39.11 8.02
N ARG A 456 25.54 -38.97 8.57
CA ARG A 456 25.12 -39.58 9.84
C ARG A 456 24.28 -40.81 9.57
#